data_AF-A0AAD6ZZP0-F1
#
_entry.id   AF-A0AAD6ZZP0-F1
#
_cell.length_a   1.000
_cell.length_b   1.000
_cell.length_c   1.000
_cell.angle_alpha   90.00
_cell.angle_beta   90.00
_cell.angle_gamma   90.00
#
_symmetry.space_group_name_H-M   'P 1'
#
loop_
_entity.id
_entity.type
_entity.pdbx_description
1 polymer ?
#
loop_
_entity_poly.entity_id
_entity_poly.type
_entity_poly.pdbx_seq_one_letter_code
_entity_poly.pdbx_strand_id
1 'polypeptide(L)'
;MSTETPSASTGPVNRHAPTAVERQRSQLDRLLKDPQKPVFVPPPPKEKTIRPAREMMKNVQGSSAGAGSGEFHVYKASRRREYERLKLLEETSQKEADEAAFERKRREAEELADSKTAKNRAKRQKKKERSKTKGSAPENGKGDGGGLDAPIKKRRLVNGQELVFRKPGEESDGEDEDEEVGPQAPPPTTESEIPAEVPQILDAPRIIIHDD
;
A
#
# COMPACT_ATOMS: atom_id res chain seq x y z
N MET A 1 -47.99 9.98 26.29
CA MET A 1 -47.36 10.09 24.97
C MET A 1 -47.12 8.68 24.47
N SER A 2 -47.85 8.30 23.43
CA SER A 2 -47.88 6.92 22.89
C SER A 2 -46.57 6.65 22.15
N THR A 3 -45.74 5.75 22.69
CA THR A 3 -44.58 5.23 21.98
C THR A 3 -45.04 4.06 21.13
N GLU A 4 -45.37 4.33 19.88
CA GLU A 4 -45.59 3.31 18.86
C GLU A 4 -44.34 2.43 18.76
N THR A 5 -44.45 1.17 19.18
CA THR A 5 -43.44 0.14 18.90
C THR A 5 -43.42 -0.10 17.39
N PRO A 6 -42.31 0.13 16.67
CA PRO A 6 -42.28 -0.17 15.25
C PRO A 6 -42.33 -1.69 15.07
N SER A 7 -43.51 -2.13 14.62
CA SER A 7 -43.79 -3.20 13.67
C SER A 7 -42.79 -4.34 13.57
N ALA A 8 -43.27 -5.52 14.00
CA ALA A 8 -42.83 -6.87 13.67
C ALA A 8 -41.75 -6.97 12.59
N SER A 9 -40.59 -7.50 12.99
CA SER A 9 -39.53 -7.91 12.07
C SER A 9 -40.09 -8.97 11.12
N THR A 10 -40.24 -8.60 9.86
CA THR A 10 -40.48 -9.57 8.79
C THR A 10 -39.30 -10.53 8.81
N GLY A 11 -39.55 -11.79 9.19
CA GLY A 11 -38.53 -12.83 9.18
C GLY A 11 -37.86 -12.95 7.80
N PRO A 12 -36.66 -13.53 7.72
CA PRO A 12 -35.93 -13.63 6.47
C PRO A 12 -36.78 -14.34 5.42
N VAL A 13 -36.79 -13.79 4.19
CA VAL A 13 -37.55 -14.36 3.07
C VAL A 13 -37.00 -15.75 2.73
N ASN A 14 -35.69 -15.97 2.95
CA ASN A 14 -35.02 -17.26 2.80
C ASN A 14 -34.32 -17.68 4.10
N ARG A 15 -34.82 -18.74 4.75
CA ARG A 15 -34.25 -19.27 6.01
C ARG A 15 -32.85 -19.87 5.85
N HIS A 16 -32.50 -20.37 4.66
CA HIS A 16 -31.27 -21.15 4.43
C HIS A 16 -30.14 -20.35 3.77
N ALA A 17 -30.44 -19.21 3.16
CA ALA A 17 -29.46 -18.35 2.52
C ALA A 17 -29.87 -16.87 2.67
N PRO A 18 -29.73 -16.31 3.89
CA PRO A 18 -30.08 -14.92 4.11
C PRO A 18 -29.14 -14.02 3.32
N THR A 19 -29.72 -13.01 2.69
CA THR A 19 -29.02 -11.91 2.03
C THR A 19 -28.14 -11.15 3.02
N ALA A 20 -27.17 -10.37 2.53
CA ALA A 20 -26.27 -9.59 3.40
C ALA A 20 -27.05 -8.67 4.37
N VAL A 21 -28.14 -8.06 3.87
CA VAL A 21 -29.01 -7.19 4.66
C VAL A 21 -29.78 -7.98 5.72
N GLU A 22 -30.30 -9.17 5.39
CA GLU A 22 -31.00 -10.04 6.35
C GLU A 22 -30.05 -10.54 7.46
N ARG A 23 -28.79 -10.84 7.13
CA ARG A 23 -27.77 -11.20 8.15
C ARG A 23 -27.53 -10.05 9.12
N GLN A 24 -27.34 -8.84 8.61
CA GLN A 24 -27.16 -7.64 9.44
C GLN A 24 -28.40 -7.37 10.30
N ARG A 25 -29.61 -7.45 9.73
CA ARG A 25 -30.88 -7.33 10.48
C ARG A 25 -30.95 -8.33 11.63
N SER A 26 -30.65 -9.61 11.36
CA SER A 26 -30.67 -10.65 12.42
C SER A 26 -29.63 -10.40 13.53
N GLN A 27 -28.47 -9.83 13.20
CA GLN A 27 -27.45 -9.45 14.17
C GLN A 27 -27.90 -8.25 15.00
N LEU A 28 -28.50 -7.24 14.37
CA LEU A 28 -29.07 -6.07 15.05
C LEU A 28 -30.22 -6.48 15.96
N ASP A 29 -31.15 -7.31 15.49
CA ASP A 29 -32.25 -7.83 16.30
C ASP A 29 -31.71 -8.61 17.52
N ARG A 30 -30.59 -9.33 17.37
CA ARG A 30 -29.94 -10.02 18.49
C ARG A 30 -29.30 -9.03 19.47
N LEU A 31 -28.70 -7.96 18.98
CA LEU A 31 -28.01 -6.95 19.80
C LEU A 31 -29.00 -6.04 20.55
N LEU A 32 -30.11 -5.69 19.90
CA LEU A 32 -31.15 -4.79 20.40
C LEU A 32 -32.16 -5.48 21.34
N LYS A 33 -32.15 -6.82 21.44
CA LYS A 33 -32.91 -7.56 22.45
C LYS A 33 -32.57 -7.11 23.87
N ASP A 34 -31.27 -6.90 24.15
CA ASP A 34 -30.75 -6.51 25.47
C ASP A 34 -29.79 -5.31 25.32
N PRO A 35 -30.30 -4.07 25.22
CA PRO A 35 -29.46 -2.90 24.95
C PRO A 35 -28.52 -2.53 26.11
N GLN A 36 -28.77 -3.04 27.32
CA GLN A 36 -27.92 -2.83 28.51
C GLN A 36 -26.68 -3.72 28.51
N LYS A 37 -26.61 -4.75 27.66
CA LYS A 37 -25.49 -5.67 27.61
C LYS A 37 -24.33 -5.02 26.83
N PRO A 38 -23.14 -4.86 27.42
CA PRO A 38 -21.99 -4.33 26.69
C PRO A 38 -21.64 -5.24 25.52
N VAL A 39 -21.46 -4.65 24.35
CA VAL A 39 -21.10 -5.37 23.12
C VAL A 39 -19.63 -5.76 23.17
N PHE A 40 -19.33 -7.04 22.97
CA PHE A 40 -17.96 -7.52 22.86
C PHE A 40 -17.42 -7.23 21.45
N VAL A 41 -16.52 -6.27 21.36
CA VAL A 41 -15.71 -6.04 20.16
C VAL A 41 -14.40 -6.82 20.32
N PRO A 42 -14.08 -7.76 19.41
CA PRO A 42 -12.84 -8.51 19.52
C PRO A 42 -11.63 -7.55 19.39
N PRO A 43 -10.59 -7.73 20.21
CA PRO A 43 -9.36 -6.97 20.05
C PRO A 43 -8.69 -7.32 18.71
N PRO A 44 -7.78 -6.46 18.20
CA PRO A 44 -7.05 -6.74 16.96
C PRO A 44 -6.30 -8.08 17.07
N PRO A 45 -6.12 -8.79 15.93
CA PRO A 45 -5.41 -10.06 15.92
C PRO A 45 -3.98 -9.84 16.43
N LYS A 46 -3.57 -10.66 17.39
CA LYS A 46 -2.22 -10.61 17.94
C LYS A 46 -1.23 -11.21 16.96
N GLU A 47 -0.05 -10.62 16.87
CA GLU A 47 1.05 -11.19 16.12
C GLU A 47 1.47 -12.53 16.72
N LYS A 48 1.92 -13.45 15.85
CA LYS A 48 2.41 -14.75 16.28
C LYS A 48 3.71 -14.51 17.04
N THR A 49 3.78 -14.93 18.30
CA THR A 49 5.01 -14.84 19.11
C THR A 49 5.37 -16.21 19.65
N ILE A 50 6.66 -16.45 19.80
CA ILE A 50 7.17 -17.70 20.37
C ILE A 50 7.40 -17.48 21.85
N ARG A 51 7.11 -18.52 22.64
CA ARG A 51 7.33 -18.48 24.08
C ARG A 51 8.82 -18.23 24.37
N PRO A 52 9.16 -17.31 25.28
CA PRO A 52 10.55 -17.05 25.63
C PRO A 52 11.22 -18.32 26.15
N ALA A 53 12.52 -18.43 25.91
CA ALA A 53 13.33 -19.50 26.47
C ALA A 53 13.26 -19.46 28.01
N ARG A 54 13.28 -20.63 28.65
CA ARG A 54 13.33 -20.69 30.12
C ARG A 54 14.73 -20.30 30.58
N GLU A 55 14.81 -19.43 31.58
CA GLU A 55 16.08 -18.92 32.10
C GLU A 55 16.93 -20.01 32.77
N MET A 56 16.31 -20.86 33.59
CA MET A 56 16.99 -21.97 34.26
C MET A 56 16.32 -23.30 33.93
N MET A 57 17.11 -24.24 33.40
CA MET A 57 16.68 -25.61 33.19
C MET A 57 16.97 -26.42 34.46
N LYS A 58 15.94 -26.97 35.10
CA LYS A 58 16.08 -27.67 36.40
C LYS A 58 16.64 -29.10 36.25
N ASN A 59 16.54 -29.69 35.07
CA ASN A 59 16.84 -31.10 34.82
C ASN A 59 17.99 -31.26 33.83
N VAL A 60 19.13 -30.59 34.08
CA VAL A 60 20.33 -30.74 33.24
C VAL A 60 21.11 -31.95 33.74
N GLN A 61 21.17 -33.00 32.92
CA GLN A 61 22.02 -34.16 33.18
C GLN A 61 23.50 -33.79 32.96
N GLY A 62 24.43 -34.40 33.69
CA GLY A 62 25.86 -34.08 33.61
C GLY A 62 26.44 -34.28 32.19
N SER A 63 27.47 -33.50 31.84
CA SER A 63 28.00 -33.43 30.46
C SER A 63 28.58 -34.75 29.93
N SER A 64 29.04 -35.64 30.81
CA SER A 64 29.58 -36.95 30.47
C SER A 64 28.55 -38.09 30.56
N ALA A 65 27.32 -37.77 30.97
CA ALA A 65 26.29 -38.78 31.15
C ALA A 65 25.70 -39.19 29.79
N GLY A 66 25.38 -40.47 29.61
CA GLY A 66 24.89 -41.01 28.35
C GLY A 66 23.51 -40.48 27.92
N ALA A 67 23.18 -40.65 26.64
CA ALA A 67 21.88 -40.25 26.10
C ALA A 67 20.74 -41.03 26.75
N GLY A 68 19.86 -40.32 27.46
CA GLY A 68 18.64 -40.89 28.04
C GLY A 68 17.56 -41.13 26.99
N SER A 69 16.57 -41.99 27.30
CA SER A 69 15.46 -42.30 26.39
C SER A 69 14.56 -41.09 26.06
N GLY A 70 14.56 -40.07 26.90
CA GLY A 70 13.79 -38.83 26.69
C GLY A 70 14.53 -37.77 25.85
N GLU A 71 15.83 -37.92 25.61
CA GLU A 71 16.66 -36.87 24.98
C GLU A 71 16.23 -36.58 23.55
N PHE A 72 15.81 -37.62 22.81
CA PHE A 72 15.27 -37.46 21.46
C PHE A 72 14.06 -36.52 21.42
N HIS A 73 13.15 -36.62 22.40
CA HIS A 73 11.97 -35.77 22.45
C HIS A 73 12.32 -34.33 22.85
N VAL A 74 13.31 -34.16 23.74
CA VAL A 74 13.83 -32.83 24.10
C VAL A 74 14.40 -32.14 22.87
N TYR A 75 15.26 -32.83 22.10
CA TYR A 75 15.81 -32.32 20.85
C TYR A 75 14.73 -32.02 19.80
N LYS A 76 13.76 -32.91 19.60
CA LYS A 76 12.65 -32.69 18.66
C LYS A 76 11.85 -31.43 19.00
N ALA A 77 11.57 -31.21 20.29
CA ALA A 77 10.84 -30.04 20.75
C ALA A 77 11.67 -28.75 20.65
N SER A 78 12.96 -28.79 21.01
CA SER A 78 13.86 -27.64 20.89
C SER A 78 14.08 -27.24 19.44
N ARG A 79 14.32 -28.21 18.55
CA ARG A 79 14.50 -28.00 17.10
C ARG A 79 13.26 -27.41 16.46
N ARG A 80 12.07 -27.92 16.79
CA ARG A 80 10.80 -27.36 16.30
C ARG A 80 10.63 -25.90 16.74
N ARG A 81 10.88 -25.60 18.02
CA ARG A 81 10.82 -24.23 18.55
C ARG A 81 11.81 -23.30 17.84
N GLU A 82 13.01 -23.79 17.55
CA GLU A 82 14.04 -23.00 16.88
C GLU A 82 13.69 -22.73 15.41
N TYR A 83 13.15 -23.70 14.69
CA TYR A 83 12.67 -23.47 13.31
C TYR A 83 11.50 -22.50 13.26
N GLU A 84 10.56 -22.59 14.21
CA GLU A 84 9.50 -21.59 14.33
C GLU A 84 10.09 -20.20 14.58
N ARG A 85 11.15 -20.10 15.41
CA ARG A 85 11.83 -18.83 15.75
C ARG A 85 12.53 -18.22 14.56
N LEU A 86 13.31 -19.01 13.84
CA LEU A 86 13.99 -18.56 12.63
C LEU A 86 12.99 -18.14 11.57
N LYS A 87 11.92 -18.92 11.37
CA LYS A 87 10.86 -18.57 10.43
C LYS A 87 10.16 -17.26 10.78
N LEU A 88 9.83 -17.04 12.05
CA LEU A 88 9.21 -15.78 12.50
C LEU A 88 10.14 -14.60 12.25
N LEU A 89 11.43 -14.73 12.58
CA LEU A 89 12.44 -13.68 12.35
C LEU A 89 12.59 -13.35 10.87
N GLU A 90 12.60 -14.37 10.01
CA GLU A 90 12.65 -14.19 8.56
C GLU A 90 11.37 -13.51 8.05
N GLU A 91 10.18 -13.95 8.49
CA GLU A 91 8.90 -13.32 8.14
C GLU A 91 8.80 -11.86 8.59
N THR A 92 9.32 -11.50 9.78
CA THR A 92 9.34 -10.11 10.25
C THR A 92 10.31 -9.27 9.45
N SER A 93 11.51 -9.76 9.18
CA SER A 93 12.52 -9.07 8.37
C SER A 93 12.01 -8.79 6.94
N GLN A 94 11.34 -9.77 6.32
CA GLN A 94 10.73 -9.60 5.00
C GLN A 94 9.62 -8.54 5.02
N LYS A 95 8.73 -8.58 6.02
CA LYS A 95 7.67 -7.57 6.17
C LYS A 95 8.22 -6.16 6.37
N GLU A 96 9.21 -6.00 7.24
CA GLU A 96 9.85 -4.71 7.49
C GLU A 96 10.50 -4.14 6.22
N ALA A 97 11.17 -5.01 5.43
CA ALA A 97 11.76 -4.61 4.15
C ALA A 97 10.69 -4.18 3.13
N ASP A 98 9.59 -4.93 3.04
CA ASP A 98 8.47 -4.64 2.13
C ASP A 98 7.74 -3.34 2.53
N GLU A 99 7.50 -3.15 3.83
CA GLU A 99 6.89 -1.94 4.38
C GLU A 99 7.78 -0.71 4.13
N ALA A 100 9.08 -0.79 4.40
CA ALA A 100 10.01 0.29 4.12
C ALA A 100 10.08 0.63 2.62
N ALA A 101 10.07 -0.39 1.75
CA ALA A 101 10.05 -0.18 0.30
C ALA A 101 8.74 0.46 -0.17
N PHE A 102 7.61 0.07 0.42
CA PHE A 102 6.31 0.63 0.12
C PHE A 102 6.20 2.08 0.59
N GLU A 103 6.63 2.38 1.81
CA GLU A 103 6.63 3.73 2.38
C GLU A 103 7.50 4.68 1.57
N ARG A 104 8.69 4.23 1.14
CA ARG A 104 9.56 5.01 0.25
C ARG A 104 8.84 5.36 -1.07
N LYS A 105 8.27 4.37 -1.75
CA LYS A 105 7.53 4.58 -3.00
C LYS A 105 6.32 5.50 -2.81
N ARG A 106 5.59 5.34 -1.71
CA ARG A 106 4.43 6.17 -1.37
C ARG A 106 4.85 7.62 -1.17
N ARG A 107 5.92 7.86 -0.42
CA ARG A 107 6.45 9.20 -0.16
C ARG A 107 6.93 9.88 -1.45
N GLU A 108 7.66 9.17 -2.29
CA GLU A 108 8.10 9.68 -3.60
C GLU A 108 6.90 10.07 -4.48
N ALA A 109 5.85 9.24 -4.53
CA ALA A 109 4.63 9.54 -5.28
C ALA A 109 3.88 10.76 -4.73
N GLU A 110 3.81 10.90 -3.41
CA GLU A 110 3.19 12.04 -2.72
C GLU A 110 3.97 13.34 -2.97
N GLU A 111 5.30 13.31 -2.85
CA GLU A 111 6.16 14.47 -3.14
C GLU A 111 6.07 14.91 -4.62
N LEU A 112 5.97 13.96 -5.55
CA LEU A 112 5.76 14.26 -6.96
C LEU A 112 4.38 14.89 -7.21
N ALA A 113 3.33 14.38 -6.56
CA ALA A 113 1.99 14.95 -6.65
C ALA A 113 1.95 16.36 -6.05
N ASP A 114 2.57 16.56 -4.89
CA ASP A 114 2.64 17.84 -4.20
C ASP A 114 3.46 18.88 -4.96
N SER A 115 4.58 18.49 -5.56
CA SER A 115 5.36 19.41 -6.40
C SER A 115 4.55 19.89 -7.61
N LYS A 116 3.76 19.02 -8.24
CA LYS A 116 2.87 19.36 -9.37
C LYS A 116 1.72 20.25 -8.90
N THR A 117 1.07 19.92 -7.79
CA THR A 117 -0.06 20.69 -7.26
C THR A 117 0.40 22.06 -6.76
N ALA A 118 1.55 22.17 -6.08
CA ALA A 118 2.15 23.41 -5.62
C ALA A 118 2.54 24.34 -6.78
N LYS A 119 3.18 23.81 -7.83
CA LYS A 119 3.49 24.57 -9.06
C LYS A 119 2.22 25.15 -9.69
N ASN A 120 1.16 24.35 -9.79
CA ASN A 120 -0.11 24.80 -10.35
C ASN A 120 -0.84 25.81 -9.44
N ARG A 121 -0.80 25.60 -8.12
CA ARG A 121 -1.34 26.54 -7.13
C ARG A 121 -0.62 27.88 -7.18
N ALA A 122 0.71 27.89 -7.26
CA ALA A 122 1.52 29.10 -7.39
C ALA A 122 1.19 29.88 -8.68
N LYS A 123 1.02 29.19 -9.82
CA LYS A 123 0.57 29.81 -11.08
C LYS A 123 -0.80 30.48 -10.93
N ARG A 124 -1.76 29.82 -10.28
CA ARG A 124 -3.11 30.37 -10.03
C ARG A 124 -3.07 31.56 -9.08
N GLN A 125 -2.29 31.52 -8.00
CA GLN A 125 -2.14 32.64 -7.06
C GLN A 125 -1.51 33.86 -7.72
N LYS A 126 -0.42 33.69 -8.49
CA LYS A 126 0.18 34.80 -9.27
C LYS A 126 -0.81 35.43 -10.24
N LYS A 127 -1.67 34.62 -10.89
CA LYS A 127 -2.74 35.15 -11.78
C LYS A 127 -3.79 35.92 -10.97
N LYS A 128 -4.20 35.41 -9.81
CA LYS A 128 -5.18 36.05 -8.90
C LYS A 128 -4.66 37.38 -8.36
N GLU A 129 -3.39 37.44 -7.96
CA GLU A 129 -2.73 38.67 -7.51
C GLU A 129 -2.68 39.71 -8.64
N ARG A 130 -2.26 39.32 -9.84
CA ARG A 130 -2.26 40.22 -11.02
C ARG A 130 -3.65 40.73 -11.39
N SER A 131 -4.71 39.92 -11.24
CA SER A 131 -6.08 40.39 -11.49
C SER A 131 -6.56 41.33 -10.39
N LYS A 132 -6.17 41.11 -9.13
CA LYS A 132 -6.54 42.00 -8.02
C LYS A 132 -5.88 43.37 -8.15
N THR A 133 -4.59 43.42 -8.46
CA THR A 133 -3.89 44.70 -8.65
C THR A 133 -4.40 45.48 -9.87
N LYS A 134 -4.89 44.79 -10.90
CA LYS A 134 -5.50 45.43 -12.08
C LYS A 134 -6.95 45.87 -11.86
N GLY A 135 -7.66 45.25 -10.92
CA GLY A 135 -9.02 45.62 -10.52
C GLY A 135 -9.12 46.60 -9.34
N SER A 136 -7.99 46.95 -8.70
CA SER A 136 -7.94 47.89 -7.57
C SER A 136 -7.33 49.25 -7.93
N ALA A 137 -7.21 49.59 -9.22
CA ALA A 137 -7.07 50.98 -9.61
C ALA A 137 -8.41 51.68 -9.34
N PRO A 138 -8.46 52.78 -8.58
CA PRO A 138 -9.70 53.51 -8.34
C PRO A 138 -10.12 54.16 -9.66
N GLU A 139 -11.08 53.55 -10.36
CA GLU A 139 -11.82 54.23 -11.40
C GLU A 139 -12.78 55.21 -10.71
N ASN A 140 -12.31 56.44 -10.53
CA ASN A 140 -13.18 57.59 -10.42
C ASN A 140 -13.71 57.86 -11.84
N GLY A 141 -14.84 57.24 -12.20
CA GLY A 141 -15.39 57.30 -13.54
C GLY A 141 -16.86 56.90 -13.56
N LYS A 142 -17.72 57.92 -13.51
CA LYS A 142 -19.17 57.85 -13.68
C LYS A 142 -19.51 57.24 -15.06
N GLY A 143 -20.33 56.18 -15.11
CA GLY A 143 -20.79 55.58 -16.37
C GLY A 143 -21.86 54.52 -16.19
N ASP A 144 -23.11 54.98 -16.15
CA ASP A 144 -24.34 54.19 -16.28
C ASP A 144 -24.50 53.60 -17.70
N GLY A 145 -25.20 52.47 -17.84
CA GLY A 145 -25.71 51.99 -19.13
C GLY A 145 -25.35 50.55 -19.50
N GLY A 146 -26.36 49.69 -19.54
CA GLY A 146 -26.25 48.28 -19.93
C GLY A 146 -26.17 48.03 -21.44
N GLY A 147 -26.08 46.75 -21.82
CA GLY A 147 -26.20 46.33 -23.22
C GLY A 147 -25.21 45.25 -23.62
N LEU A 148 -25.71 44.01 -23.59
CA LEU A 148 -25.55 42.95 -24.59
C LEU A 148 -24.26 42.89 -25.44
N ASP A 149 -23.65 41.70 -25.38
CA ASP A 149 -22.95 41.01 -26.47
C ASP A 149 -21.61 41.62 -26.96
N ALA A 150 -20.50 41.02 -26.53
CA ALA A 150 -19.18 41.29 -27.09
C ALA A 150 -18.46 39.97 -27.47
N PRO A 151 -17.87 39.91 -28.68
CA PRO A 151 -17.63 38.67 -29.40
C PRO A 151 -16.37 37.92 -28.95
N ILE A 152 -16.46 36.59 -29.01
CA ILE A 152 -15.37 35.63 -28.83
C ILE A 152 -14.33 35.81 -29.95
N LYS A 153 -13.41 36.77 -29.83
CA LYS A 153 -12.22 36.85 -30.70
C LYS A 153 -11.02 37.35 -29.92
N LYS A 154 -10.16 36.38 -29.52
CA LYS A 154 -8.68 36.45 -29.43
C LYS A 154 -8.15 35.14 -28.81
N ARG A 155 -8.28 34.02 -29.53
CA ARG A 155 -7.40 32.86 -29.30
C ARG A 155 -6.11 33.15 -30.05
N ARG A 156 -5.02 33.26 -29.30
CA ARG A 156 -3.66 33.48 -29.79
C ARG A 156 -3.24 32.29 -30.64
N LEU A 157 -2.97 32.55 -31.91
CA LEU A 157 -2.22 31.69 -32.80
C LEU A 157 -0.80 31.57 -32.23
N VAL A 158 -0.39 30.37 -31.85
CA VAL A 158 1.02 30.04 -31.64
C VAL A 158 1.35 29.08 -32.77
N ASN A 159 2.23 29.54 -33.67
CA ASN A 159 2.91 28.75 -34.71
C ASN A 159 2.08 28.33 -35.94
N GLY A 160 1.20 29.20 -36.45
CA GLY A 160 0.81 29.15 -37.88
C GLY A 160 0.01 27.95 -38.39
N GLN A 161 -0.33 26.97 -37.56
CA GLN A 161 -1.26 25.89 -37.92
C GLN A 161 -2.63 26.12 -37.28
N GLU A 162 -3.68 26.12 -38.11
CA GLU A 162 -5.07 26.15 -37.66
C GLU A 162 -5.41 24.85 -36.93
N LEU A 163 -5.64 24.94 -35.62
CA LEU A 163 -6.27 23.87 -34.85
C LEU A 163 -7.77 23.84 -35.15
N VAL A 164 -8.14 23.10 -36.18
CA VAL A 164 -9.53 22.76 -36.48
C VAL A 164 -10.01 21.75 -35.45
N PHE A 165 -10.94 22.15 -34.57
CA PHE A 165 -11.61 21.23 -33.66
C PHE A 165 -12.62 20.37 -34.44
N ARG A 166 -12.27 19.11 -34.72
CA ARG A 166 -13.20 18.10 -35.26
C ARG A 166 -14.13 17.60 -34.15
N LYS A 167 -15.42 17.40 -34.50
CA LYS A 167 -16.40 16.74 -33.62
C LYS A 167 -16.08 15.23 -33.53
N PRO A 168 -16.44 14.55 -32.42
CA PRO A 168 -16.16 13.13 -32.26
C PRO A 168 -16.93 12.30 -33.31
N GLY A 169 -16.22 11.58 -34.19
CA GLY A 169 -16.82 10.57 -35.09
C GLY A 169 -16.33 10.51 -36.55
N GLU A 170 -15.28 11.22 -36.97
CA GLU A 170 -14.80 11.16 -38.37
C GLU A 170 -13.41 10.51 -38.42
N GLU A 171 -13.35 9.32 -39.02
CA GLU A 171 -12.15 8.55 -39.35
C GLU A 171 -11.43 9.20 -40.55
N SER A 172 -10.17 9.60 -40.36
CA SER A 172 -9.30 10.09 -41.42
C SER A 172 -8.22 9.05 -41.67
N ASP A 173 -8.37 8.36 -42.79
CA ASP A 173 -7.31 7.65 -43.48
C ASP A 173 -6.27 8.68 -43.97
N GLY A 174 -5.01 8.41 -43.71
CA GLY A 174 -3.91 9.37 -43.85
C GLY A 174 -2.60 8.69 -43.52
N GLU A 175 -2.08 7.99 -44.52
CA GLU A 175 -0.74 7.43 -44.56
C GLU A 175 0.30 8.56 -44.45
N ASP A 176 1.09 8.55 -43.38
CA ASP A 176 2.41 9.15 -43.35
C ASP A 176 3.32 8.18 -42.57
N GLU A 177 4.21 7.54 -43.31
CA GLU A 177 5.31 6.73 -42.84
C GLU A 177 6.30 7.63 -42.10
N ASP A 178 6.57 7.34 -40.82
CA ASP A 178 7.83 7.70 -40.18
C ASP A 178 8.12 6.69 -39.06
N GLU A 179 9.37 6.21 -39.07
CA GLU A 179 9.91 5.09 -38.32
C GLU A 179 9.99 5.27 -36.79
N GLU A 180 10.00 4.13 -36.08
CA GLU A 180 10.71 3.88 -34.80
C GLU A 180 10.21 4.64 -33.52
N VAL A 181 10.05 4.10 -32.31
CA VAL A 181 10.75 3.03 -31.58
C VAL A 181 9.80 2.52 -30.48
N GLY A 182 9.40 1.24 -30.52
CA GLY A 182 8.83 0.55 -29.36
C GLY A 182 9.94 -0.10 -28.54
N PRO A 183 9.85 -0.19 -27.19
CA PRO A 183 10.88 -0.85 -26.40
C PRO A 183 10.90 -2.35 -26.70
N GLN A 184 11.93 -2.78 -27.44
CA GLN A 184 12.21 -4.18 -27.74
C GLN A 184 12.75 -4.89 -26.49
N ALA A 185 12.23 -6.08 -26.22
CA ALA A 185 12.79 -6.98 -25.21
C ALA A 185 14.18 -7.49 -25.66
N PRO A 186 15.18 -7.63 -24.77
CA PRO A 186 16.49 -8.12 -25.16
C PRO A 186 16.46 -9.63 -25.52
N PRO A 187 17.32 -10.09 -26.45
CA PRO A 187 17.34 -11.45 -26.98
C PRO A 187 17.98 -12.49 -26.03
N PRO A 188 17.78 -13.80 -26.26
CA PRO A 188 18.39 -14.86 -25.46
C PRO A 188 19.87 -15.04 -25.81
N THR A 189 20.75 -14.98 -24.82
CA THR A 189 22.17 -15.30 -24.95
C THR A 189 22.46 -16.71 -24.43
N THR A 190 22.86 -17.59 -25.35
CA THR A 190 23.53 -18.86 -25.08
C THR A 190 25.04 -18.65 -24.95
N GLU A 191 25.57 -19.07 -23.80
CA GLU A 191 26.87 -19.68 -23.51
C GLU A 191 28.18 -18.98 -23.93
N SER A 192 28.93 -18.57 -22.89
CA SER A 192 30.39 -18.55 -22.89
C SER A 192 30.90 -18.91 -21.49
N GLU A 193 31.49 -20.10 -21.35
CA GLU A 193 32.19 -20.62 -20.17
C GLU A 193 33.45 -19.80 -19.86
N ILE A 194 33.63 -19.29 -18.62
CA ILE A 194 34.93 -19.18 -17.91
C ILE A 194 34.65 -19.15 -16.38
N PRO A 195 35.62 -19.49 -15.49
CA PRO A 195 35.56 -20.58 -14.54
C PRO A 195 35.01 -20.19 -13.15
N ALA A 196 34.59 -21.20 -12.39
CA ALA A 196 34.15 -21.04 -11.01
C ALA A 196 35.28 -20.53 -10.10
N GLU A 197 35.19 -19.28 -9.64
CA GLU A 197 35.99 -18.80 -8.52
C GLU A 197 35.18 -19.04 -7.22
N VAL A 198 35.56 -20.11 -6.54
CA VAL A 198 35.03 -20.51 -5.23
C VAL A 198 35.43 -19.44 -4.21
N PRO A 199 34.52 -18.89 -3.38
CA PRO A 199 34.93 -17.97 -2.33
C PRO A 199 35.87 -18.70 -1.36
N GLN A 200 37.10 -18.21 -1.25
CA GLN A 200 38.09 -18.72 -0.31
C GLN A 200 37.55 -18.55 1.12
N ILE A 201 37.26 -19.68 1.75
CA ILE A 201 36.93 -19.77 3.18
C ILE A 201 38.21 -19.38 3.92
N LEU A 202 38.19 -18.25 4.62
CA LEU A 202 39.28 -17.84 5.49
C LEU A 202 39.52 -18.93 6.54
N ASP A 203 40.71 -19.52 6.47
CA ASP A 203 41.16 -20.61 7.33
C ASP A 203 41.12 -20.16 8.80
N ALA A 204 40.36 -20.88 9.63
CA ALA A 204 40.28 -20.60 11.07
C ALA A 204 41.63 -20.90 11.75
N PRO A 205 42.02 -20.17 12.81
CA PRO A 205 43.29 -20.39 13.48
C PRO A 205 43.35 -21.82 14.06
N ARG A 206 44.23 -22.64 13.49
CA ARG A 206 44.51 -24.02 13.91
C ARG A 206 45.23 -24.00 15.27
N ILE A 207 44.51 -24.36 16.33
CA ILE A 207 45.08 -24.51 17.67
C ILE A 207 45.99 -25.76 17.65
N ILE A 208 47.30 -25.54 17.79
CA ILE A 208 48.29 -26.61 17.95
C ILE A 208 48.41 -26.86 19.46
N ILE A 209 48.02 -28.06 19.90
CA ILE A 209 48.25 -28.53 21.26
C ILE A 209 49.62 -29.22 21.25
N HIS A 210 50.54 -28.73 22.08
CA HIS A 210 51.80 -29.39 22.37
C HIS A 210 51.57 -30.32 23.56
N ASP A 211 51.77 -31.62 23.37
CA ASP A 211 51.83 -32.60 24.44
C ASP A 211 53.28 -32.64 24.97
N ASP A 212 53.45 -32.40 26.28
CA ASP A 212 54.68 -32.73 27.04
C ASP A 212 54.72 -34.22 27.40
#